data_AF-A0A6L9ZA39-F1
#
_entry.id   AF-A0A6L9ZA39-F1
#
_cell.length_a   1.000
_cell.length_b   1.000
_cell.length_c   1.000
_cell.angle_alpha   90.00
_cell.angle_beta   90.00
_cell.angle_gamma   90.00
#
_symmetry.space_group_name_H-M   'P 1'
#
loop_
_entity.id
_entity.type
_entity.pdbx_description
1 polymer ?
#
loop_
_entity_poly.entity_id
_entity_poly.type
_entity_poly.pdbx_seq_one_letter_code
_entity_poly.pdbx_strand_id
1 'polypeptide(L)'
;MRKLRILNISIHYPTENSFTSPSEEVVYACINPPKEAVESGKAISLARGKFDIRNILAKLPSNWYPELISISSSLALIENPPIPIGLQNVNFQSVMKLTDSHHMHRPIQNLIEYSKMVGCSYHWTSYNRQHIHFYREAGLANVFWMPGSMNILPYEIKPVSLNKKNIDVIFLGSRGSTHPHRNNLLEFLEKSNINVTIKRFPYKESLQTYATSKIVLNCSLNGDFNRRVFETLMAGGFLITDRLAPESGLPLIFKEGEHLELYSSKQELLEK
;
A
#
# COMPACT_ATOMS: atom_id res chain seq x y z
N MET A 1 1.38 -3.72 -28.54
CA MET A 1 0.96 -2.49 -27.84
C MET A 1 2.20 -1.76 -27.36
N ARG A 2 2.26 -0.43 -27.50
CA ARG A 2 3.35 0.38 -26.97
C ARG A 2 3.31 0.34 -25.44
N LYS A 3 4.44 0.10 -24.77
CA LYS A 3 4.52 0.12 -23.31
C LYS A 3 4.64 1.55 -22.80
N LEU A 4 3.97 1.85 -21.68
CA LEU A 4 4.12 3.11 -20.98
C LEU A 4 5.47 3.15 -20.25
N ARG A 5 6.31 4.13 -20.55
CA ARG A 5 7.63 4.28 -19.92
C ARG A 5 7.55 5.07 -18.63
N ILE A 6 7.92 4.46 -17.50
CA ILE A 6 7.80 5.06 -16.16
C ILE A 6 9.17 5.14 -15.51
N LEU A 7 9.57 6.33 -15.06
CA LEU A 7 10.65 6.47 -14.10
C LEU A 7 10.05 6.41 -12.69
N ASN A 8 10.32 5.33 -11.96
CA ASN A 8 9.83 5.16 -10.59
C ASN A 8 10.90 5.57 -9.59
N ILE A 9 10.58 6.51 -8.69
CA ILE A 9 11.45 6.99 -7.61
C ILE A 9 10.88 6.48 -6.28
N SER A 10 11.60 5.58 -5.63
CA SER A 10 11.15 4.88 -4.42
C SER A 10 12.30 4.62 -3.45
N ILE A 11 11.99 4.17 -2.23
CA ILE A 11 13.05 3.78 -1.28
C ILE A 11 13.79 2.54 -1.80
N HIS A 12 13.04 1.55 -2.30
CA HIS A 12 13.55 0.22 -2.62
C HIS A 12 13.28 -0.15 -4.08
N TYR A 13 14.22 -0.91 -4.66
CA TYR A 13 13.99 -1.65 -5.89
C TYR A 13 12.87 -2.69 -5.66
N PRO A 14 11.98 -2.95 -6.62
CA PRO A 14 10.91 -3.93 -6.46
C PRO A 14 11.46 -5.31 -6.11
N THR A 15 10.77 -5.99 -5.19
CA THR A 15 11.03 -7.42 -4.92
C THR A 15 10.30 -8.29 -5.94
N GLU A 16 10.65 -9.58 -6.03
CA GLU A 16 10.02 -10.56 -6.93
C GLU A 16 8.50 -10.67 -6.81
N ASN A 17 7.93 -10.25 -5.68
CA ASN A 17 6.48 -10.26 -5.44
C ASN A 17 5.78 -8.95 -5.86
N SER A 18 6.50 -8.02 -6.48
CA SER A 18 5.92 -6.78 -6.98
C SER A 18 5.20 -7.05 -8.30
N PHE A 19 3.94 -6.61 -8.42
CA PHE A 19 3.25 -6.63 -9.70
C PHE A 19 3.99 -5.75 -10.70
N THR A 20 4.29 -6.32 -11.87
CA THR A 20 4.83 -5.60 -13.03
C THR A 20 3.83 -5.76 -14.15
N SER A 21 3.30 -4.65 -14.66
CA SER A 21 2.36 -4.71 -15.77
C SER A 21 3.09 -5.06 -17.07
N PRO A 22 2.59 -5.99 -17.90
CA PRO A 22 3.17 -6.23 -19.22
C PRO A 22 3.03 -5.01 -20.15
N SER A 23 2.12 -4.07 -19.83
CA SER A 23 1.92 -2.81 -20.55
C SER A 23 2.87 -1.68 -20.11
N GLU A 24 3.76 -1.93 -19.15
CA GLU A 24 4.67 -0.92 -18.60
C GLU A 24 6.13 -1.31 -18.82
N GLU A 25 6.97 -0.29 -18.95
CA GLU A 25 8.42 -0.39 -18.93
C GLU A 25 8.94 0.57 -17.87
N VAL A 26 9.57 0.04 -16.82
CA VAL A 26 9.92 0.82 -15.63
C VAL A 26 11.42 0.83 -15.40
N VAL A 27 11.99 2.02 -15.23
CA VAL A 27 13.33 2.22 -14.67
C VAL A 27 13.18 2.70 -13.24
N TYR A 28 13.87 2.06 -12.29
CA TYR A 28 13.75 2.36 -10.86
C TYR A 28 14.93 3.19 -10.36
N ALA A 29 14.67 4.41 -9.90
CA ALA A 29 15.62 5.17 -9.11
C ALA A 29 15.34 4.91 -7.62
N CYS A 30 16.27 4.26 -6.92
CA CYS A 30 16.09 3.93 -5.50
C CYS A 30 17.39 3.97 -4.70
N ILE A 31 17.28 3.81 -3.39
CA ILE A 31 18.43 3.75 -2.50
C ILE A 31 18.98 2.32 -2.55
N ASN A 32 20.27 2.19 -2.85
CA ASN A 32 20.98 0.90 -2.91
C ASN A 32 20.32 -0.14 -3.84
N PRO A 33 20.15 0.15 -5.14
CA PRO A 33 19.66 -0.83 -6.10
C PRO A 33 20.63 -2.04 -6.23
N PRO A 34 20.14 -3.22 -6.63
CA PRO A 34 21.01 -4.34 -7.00
C PRO A 34 21.98 -3.95 -8.11
N LYS A 35 23.25 -4.38 -8.01
CA LYS A 35 24.30 -4.05 -9.00
C LYS A 35 23.91 -4.47 -10.42
N GLU A 36 23.39 -5.68 -10.57
CA GLU A 36 22.93 -6.23 -11.85
C GLU A 36 21.80 -5.39 -12.47
N ALA A 37 20.93 -4.80 -11.66
CA ALA A 37 19.86 -3.92 -12.13
C ALA A 37 20.41 -2.59 -12.63
N VAL A 38 21.47 -2.07 -12.01
CA VAL A 38 22.18 -0.86 -12.47
C VAL A 38 22.93 -1.13 -13.77
N GLU A 39 23.69 -2.22 -13.83
CA GLU A 39 24.48 -2.61 -15.01
C GLU A 39 23.58 -2.88 -16.24
N SER A 40 22.39 -3.42 -16.02
CA SER A 40 21.39 -3.64 -17.08
C SER A 40 20.53 -2.41 -17.43
N GLY A 41 20.79 -1.24 -16.81
CA GLY A 41 20.05 -0.01 -17.07
C GLY A 41 18.62 0.01 -16.51
N LYS A 42 18.25 -0.96 -15.68
CA LYS A 42 16.92 -1.06 -15.05
C LYS A 42 16.82 -0.26 -13.74
N ALA A 43 17.96 0.12 -13.17
CA ALA A 43 18.00 0.87 -11.93
C ALA A 43 19.03 2.00 -11.92
N ILE A 44 18.74 3.03 -11.14
CA ILE A 44 19.62 4.17 -10.89
C ILE A 44 19.75 4.34 -9.37
N SER A 45 20.98 4.46 -8.88
CA SER A 45 21.22 4.74 -7.47
C SER A 45 20.90 6.20 -7.13
N LEU A 46 20.10 6.41 -6.09
CA LEU A 46 19.77 7.73 -5.55
C LEU A 46 20.72 8.15 -4.44
N ALA A 47 21.18 9.39 -4.51
CA ALA A 47 21.80 10.06 -3.38
C ALA A 47 20.73 10.52 -2.37
N ARG A 48 21.12 10.62 -1.10
CA ARG A 48 20.29 11.22 -0.05
C ARG A 48 20.24 12.75 -0.19
N GLY A 49 19.20 13.37 0.35
CA GLY A 49 19.00 14.81 0.30
C GLY A 49 18.50 15.29 -1.07
N LYS A 50 18.61 16.60 -1.31
CA LYS A 50 18.12 17.24 -2.53
C LYS A 50 18.98 16.88 -3.74
N PHE A 51 18.35 16.55 -4.87
CA PHE A 51 19.03 16.33 -6.14
C PHE A 51 18.20 16.85 -7.32
N ASP A 52 18.87 17.35 -8.35
CA ASP A 52 18.22 17.77 -9.59
C ASP A 52 17.74 16.54 -10.39
N ILE A 53 16.46 16.51 -10.75
CA ILE A 53 15.89 15.41 -11.52
C ILE A 53 16.62 15.17 -12.85
N ARG A 54 17.21 16.21 -13.46
CA ARG A 54 17.97 16.10 -14.71
C ARG A 54 19.18 15.18 -14.58
N ASN A 55 19.77 15.09 -13.38
CA ASN A 55 20.89 14.17 -13.11
C ASN A 55 20.45 12.69 -13.14
N ILE A 56 19.19 12.41 -12.83
CA ILE A 56 18.62 11.06 -12.96
C ILE A 56 18.23 10.80 -14.40
N LEU A 57 17.60 11.78 -15.06
CA LEU A 57 17.22 11.66 -16.47
C LEU A 57 18.41 11.40 -17.40
N ALA A 58 19.57 12.03 -17.13
CA ALA A 58 20.80 11.82 -17.90
C ALA A 58 21.40 10.42 -17.75
N LYS A 59 20.97 9.63 -16.75
CA LYS A 59 21.43 8.25 -16.51
C LYS A 59 20.49 7.20 -17.09
N LEU A 60 19.38 7.62 -17.72
CA LEU A 60 18.46 6.70 -18.37
C LEU A 60 19.11 6.07 -19.61
N PRO A 61 18.66 4.88 -20.03
CA PRO A 61 19.15 4.24 -21.25
C PRO A 61 19.01 5.14 -22.48
N SER A 62 19.93 5.03 -23.45
CA SER A 62 19.87 5.79 -24.70
C SER A 62 18.53 5.61 -25.41
N ASN A 63 17.95 6.72 -25.88
CA ASN A 63 16.62 6.76 -26.51
C ASN A 63 15.44 6.37 -25.59
N TRP A 64 15.68 6.25 -24.29
CA TRP A 64 14.65 6.02 -23.29
C TRP A 64 14.28 7.33 -22.61
N TYR A 65 13.01 7.72 -22.71
CA TYR A 65 12.47 8.92 -22.07
C TYR A 65 11.21 8.55 -21.29
N PRO A 66 11.07 9.00 -20.03
CA PRO A 66 9.89 8.70 -19.26
C PRO A 66 8.69 9.40 -19.88
N GLU A 67 7.54 8.77 -19.82
CA GLU A 67 6.25 9.41 -20.08
C GLU A 67 5.59 9.85 -18.77
N LEU A 68 6.01 9.21 -17.67
CA LEU A 68 5.56 9.50 -16.32
C LEU A 68 6.74 9.35 -15.34
N ILE A 69 6.86 10.31 -14.43
CA ILE A 69 7.73 10.20 -13.25
C ILE A 69 6.82 9.87 -12.05
N SER A 70 6.96 8.65 -11.53
CA SER A 70 6.20 8.17 -10.37
C SER A 70 7.05 8.25 -9.12
N ILE A 71 6.57 8.89 -8.06
CA ILE A 71 7.30 9.07 -6.79
C ILE A 71 6.50 8.47 -5.65
N SER A 72 7.14 7.71 -4.77
CA SER A 72 6.52 7.21 -3.53
C SER A 72 6.78 8.16 -2.37
N SER A 73 5.73 8.61 -1.68
CA SER A 73 5.87 9.41 -0.45
C SER A 73 6.47 8.61 0.70
N SER A 74 6.58 7.28 0.57
CA SER A 74 7.32 6.44 1.53
C SER A 74 8.76 6.92 1.71
N LEU A 75 9.35 7.59 0.71
CA LEU A 75 10.64 8.25 0.83
C LEU A 75 10.71 9.19 2.04
N ALA A 76 9.60 9.83 2.43
CA ALA A 76 9.54 10.70 3.61
C ALA A 76 9.72 9.97 4.95
N LEU A 77 9.68 8.63 4.97
CA LEU A 77 9.71 7.82 6.19
C LEU A 77 11.14 7.47 6.66
N ILE A 78 12.16 7.86 5.89
CA ILE A 78 13.57 7.61 6.25
C ILE A 78 14.27 8.92 6.60
N GLU A 79 15.30 8.82 7.44
CA GLU A 79 16.18 9.94 7.75
C GLU A 79 16.90 10.43 6.49
N ASN A 80 17.02 11.75 6.31
CA ASN A 80 17.64 12.40 5.14
C ASN A 80 17.17 11.78 3.80
N PRO A 81 15.88 11.95 3.45
CA PRO A 81 15.29 11.30 2.30
C PRO A 81 15.81 11.91 0.99
N PRO A 82 15.89 11.12 -0.11
CA PRO A 82 16.05 11.67 -1.44
C PRO A 82 14.89 12.63 -1.76
N ILE A 83 15.22 13.84 -2.20
CA ILE A 83 14.24 14.88 -2.57
C ILE A 83 14.55 15.35 -4.00
N PRO A 84 13.84 14.84 -5.02
CA PRO A 84 13.97 15.38 -6.36
C PRO A 84 13.49 16.82 -6.41
N ILE A 85 14.30 17.70 -7.00
CA ILE A 85 13.96 19.09 -7.29
C ILE A 85 13.96 19.32 -8.81
N GLY A 86 13.25 20.35 -9.26
CA GLY A 86 13.21 20.74 -10.68
C GLY A 86 12.23 19.93 -11.52
N LEU A 87 11.26 19.23 -10.91
CA LEU A 87 10.19 18.52 -11.64
C LEU A 87 9.36 19.45 -12.53
N GLN A 88 9.20 20.71 -12.13
CA GLN A 88 8.53 21.75 -12.90
C GLN A 88 9.33 22.22 -14.14
N ASN A 89 10.62 21.89 -14.20
CA ASN A 89 11.53 22.30 -15.28
C ASN A 89 11.70 21.20 -16.34
N VAL A 90 10.93 20.11 -16.26
CA VAL A 90 10.97 19.01 -17.23
C VAL A 90 9.59 18.81 -17.86
N ASN A 91 9.56 18.36 -19.11
CA ASN A 91 8.32 18.20 -19.88
C ASN A 91 7.56 16.89 -19.58
N PHE A 92 7.80 16.29 -18.41
CA PHE A 92 7.23 14.99 -18.04
C PHE A 92 6.21 15.16 -16.93
N GLN A 93 5.09 14.44 -17.02
CA GLN A 93 4.11 14.42 -15.95
C GLN A 93 4.70 13.73 -14.72
N SER A 94 4.43 14.28 -13.54
CA SER A 94 4.88 13.75 -12.27
C SER A 94 3.70 13.41 -11.37
N VAL A 95 3.75 12.22 -10.78
CA VAL A 95 2.72 11.72 -9.87
C VAL A 95 3.35 11.23 -8.57
N MET A 96 2.75 11.59 -7.43
CA MET A 96 3.14 11.06 -6.14
C MET A 96 2.08 10.12 -5.57
N LYS A 97 2.50 8.91 -5.20
CA LYS A 97 1.70 8.01 -4.36
C LYS A 97 1.86 8.41 -2.90
N LEU A 98 0.78 8.87 -2.29
CA LEU A 98 0.67 9.21 -0.87
C LEU A 98 0.33 7.96 -0.05
N THR A 99 1.29 7.51 0.76
CA THR A 99 1.21 6.31 1.60
C THR A 99 1.44 6.63 3.06
N ASP A 100 0.94 5.75 3.94
CA ASP A 100 1.22 5.76 5.38
C ASP A 100 0.89 7.08 6.11
N SER A 101 -0.34 7.55 5.88
CA SER A 101 -0.83 8.80 6.49
C SER A 101 -1.50 8.62 7.84
N HIS A 102 -1.37 7.46 8.47
CA HIS A 102 -2.16 7.06 9.64
C HIS A 102 -1.32 6.40 10.74
N HIS A 103 -0.01 6.23 10.57
CA HIS A 103 0.87 5.62 11.54
C HIS A 103 2.05 6.54 11.89
N MET A 104 2.69 6.35 13.04
CA MET A 104 3.83 7.14 13.52
C MET A 104 3.49 8.60 13.89
N HIS A 105 4.53 9.39 14.20
CA HIS A 105 4.41 10.77 14.65
C HIS A 105 4.24 11.73 13.45
N ARG A 106 3.21 12.57 13.49
CA ARG A 106 2.90 13.59 12.47
C ARG A 106 2.81 13.06 11.02
N PRO A 107 2.17 11.92 10.74
CA PRO A 107 2.24 11.31 9.41
C PRO A 107 1.68 12.20 8.30
N ILE A 108 0.55 12.87 8.57
CA ILE A 108 -0.10 13.75 7.59
C ILE A 108 0.77 14.97 7.31
N GLN A 109 1.32 15.61 8.35
CA GLN A 109 2.18 16.78 8.21
C GLN A 109 3.47 16.43 7.46
N ASN A 110 4.14 15.33 7.82
CA ASN A 110 5.38 14.90 7.18
C ASN A 110 5.16 14.64 5.68
N LEU A 111 4.02 14.02 5.33
CA LEU A 111 3.64 13.80 3.93
C LEU A 111 3.40 15.12 3.19
N ILE A 112 2.65 16.06 3.78
CA ILE A 112 2.41 17.38 3.19
C ILE A 112 3.73 18.13 2.96
N GLU A 113 4.59 18.18 3.98
CA GLU A 113 5.89 18.87 3.92
C GLU A 113 6.76 18.27 2.81
N TYR A 114 6.89 16.94 2.76
CA TYR A 114 7.66 16.26 1.70
C TYR A 114 7.06 16.47 0.31
N SER A 115 5.74 16.30 0.15
CA SER A 115 5.06 16.50 -1.14
C SER A 115 5.22 17.92 -1.66
N LYS A 116 5.18 18.94 -0.79
CA LYS A 116 5.45 20.34 -1.17
C LYS A 116 6.89 20.56 -1.63
N MET A 117 7.85 19.92 -0.97
CA MET A 117 9.26 20.01 -1.37
C MET A 117 9.52 19.39 -2.73
N VAL A 118 8.84 18.28 -3.05
CA VAL A 118 8.98 17.57 -4.33
C VAL A 118 8.22 18.27 -5.45
N GLY A 119 6.98 18.71 -5.20
CA GLY A 119 6.19 19.47 -6.17
C GLY A 119 5.67 18.65 -7.36
N CYS A 120 5.08 17.47 -7.11
CA CYS A 120 4.43 16.69 -8.18
C CYS A 120 3.18 17.38 -8.75
N SER A 121 2.88 17.11 -10.04
CA SER A 121 1.68 17.63 -10.72
C SER A 121 0.39 16.92 -10.28
N TYR A 122 0.52 15.65 -9.88
CA TYR A 122 -0.57 14.78 -9.48
C TYR A 122 -0.26 14.03 -8.19
N HIS A 123 -1.29 13.73 -7.41
CA HIS A 123 -1.17 12.96 -6.18
C HIS A 123 -2.30 11.93 -6.08
N TRP A 124 -2.01 10.75 -5.54
CA TRP A 124 -3.05 9.77 -5.27
C TRP A 124 -2.77 8.96 -4.00
N THR A 125 -3.81 8.45 -3.36
CA THR A 125 -3.71 7.49 -2.27
C THR A 125 -4.63 6.29 -2.51
N SER A 126 -4.21 5.10 -2.05
CA SER A 126 -5.02 3.87 -2.13
C SER A 126 -5.83 3.56 -0.89
N TYR A 127 -5.40 4.05 0.28
CA TYR A 127 -5.93 3.63 1.59
C TYR A 127 -6.83 4.70 2.19
N ASN A 128 -6.21 5.77 2.70
CA ASN A 128 -6.86 6.74 3.56
C ASN A 128 -7.52 7.83 2.75
N ARG A 129 -8.59 7.46 2.03
CA ARG A 129 -9.44 8.40 1.29
C ARG A 129 -9.86 9.58 2.16
N GLN A 130 -10.19 9.30 3.41
CA GLN A 130 -10.59 10.29 4.39
C GLN A 130 -9.49 11.34 4.65
N HIS A 131 -8.21 11.09 4.37
CA HIS A 131 -7.14 12.08 4.54
C HIS A 131 -6.92 13.00 3.33
N ILE A 132 -7.64 12.80 2.23
CA ILE A 132 -7.46 13.60 0.99
C ILE A 132 -7.71 15.09 1.22
N HIS A 133 -8.66 15.43 2.10
CA HIS A 133 -8.97 16.83 2.38
C HIS A 133 -7.78 17.56 2.99
N PHE A 134 -7.01 16.95 3.90
CA PHE A 134 -5.80 17.57 4.47
C PHE A 134 -4.77 17.95 3.40
N TYR A 135 -4.60 17.11 2.37
CA TYR A 135 -3.69 17.40 1.26
C TYR A 135 -4.18 18.57 0.40
N ARG A 136 -5.48 18.61 0.11
CA ARG A 136 -6.10 19.69 -0.68
C ARG A 136 -6.05 21.02 0.05
N GLU A 137 -6.42 21.05 1.33
CA GLU A 137 -6.35 22.25 2.18
C GLU A 137 -4.91 22.75 2.34
N ALA A 138 -3.93 21.84 2.33
CA ALA A 138 -2.52 22.22 2.32
C ALA A 138 -2.03 22.79 0.98
N GLY A 139 -2.84 22.77 -0.08
CA GLY A 139 -2.52 23.31 -1.40
C GLY A 139 -1.88 22.30 -2.37
N LEU A 140 -1.95 21.00 -2.11
CA LEU A 140 -1.55 20.01 -3.12
C LEU A 140 -2.58 19.98 -4.26
N ALA A 141 -2.11 20.10 -5.49
CA ALA A 141 -2.96 20.00 -6.67
C ALA A 141 -3.30 18.54 -7.02
N ASN A 142 -4.45 18.34 -7.67
CA ASN A 142 -4.88 17.09 -8.29
C ASN A 142 -4.70 15.85 -7.39
N VAL A 143 -5.34 15.86 -6.23
CA VAL A 143 -5.30 14.76 -5.25
C VAL A 143 -6.48 13.82 -5.44
N PHE A 144 -6.20 12.57 -5.80
CA PHE A 144 -7.19 11.54 -6.11
C PHE A 144 -7.18 10.37 -5.12
N TRP A 145 -8.32 9.70 -5.03
CA TRP A 145 -8.40 8.37 -4.43
C TRP A 145 -8.43 7.33 -5.54
N MET A 146 -7.57 6.32 -5.44
CA MET A 146 -7.56 5.18 -6.34
C MET A 146 -7.70 3.92 -5.51
N PRO A 147 -8.93 3.44 -5.26
CA PRO A 147 -9.12 2.26 -4.45
C PRO A 147 -8.55 1.03 -5.14
N GLY A 148 -7.98 0.11 -4.38
CA GLY A 148 -7.48 -1.17 -4.91
C GLY A 148 -6.26 -1.05 -5.83
N SER A 149 -5.76 0.16 -6.16
CA SER A 149 -4.54 0.37 -6.98
C SER A 149 -3.23 0.05 -6.24
N MET A 150 -3.33 -0.81 -5.23
CA MET A 150 -2.18 -1.41 -4.60
C MET A 150 -1.57 -2.45 -5.55
N ASN A 151 -0.26 -2.67 -5.44
CA ASN A 151 0.41 -3.76 -6.15
C ASN A 151 0.01 -5.11 -5.54
N ILE A 152 -1.24 -5.51 -5.79
CA ILE A 152 -1.79 -6.82 -5.45
C ILE A 152 -1.60 -7.68 -6.69
N LEU A 153 -0.63 -8.60 -6.64
CA LEU A 153 -0.53 -9.61 -7.68
C LEU A 153 -1.85 -10.40 -7.72
N PRO A 154 -2.50 -10.52 -8.89
CA PRO A 154 -3.66 -11.38 -9.04
C PRO A 154 -3.38 -12.76 -8.48
N TYR A 155 -4.36 -13.31 -7.75
CA TYR A 155 -4.27 -14.63 -7.17
C TYR A 155 -5.33 -15.53 -7.79
N GLU A 156 -4.88 -16.56 -8.48
CA GLU A 156 -5.77 -17.62 -8.95
C GLU A 156 -5.99 -18.62 -7.81
N ILE A 157 -7.23 -18.69 -7.35
CA ILE A 157 -7.63 -19.65 -6.32
C ILE A 157 -7.55 -21.06 -6.92
N LYS A 158 -6.70 -21.91 -6.33
CA LYS A 158 -6.66 -23.32 -6.71
C LYS A 158 -7.92 -24.04 -6.20
N PRO A 159 -8.60 -24.87 -7.02
CA PRO A 159 -9.83 -25.57 -6.62
C PRO A 159 -9.69 -26.40 -5.33
N VAL A 160 -8.52 -27.02 -5.11
CA VAL A 160 -8.23 -27.83 -3.92
C VAL A 160 -8.26 -27.00 -2.62
N SER A 161 -7.96 -25.71 -2.69
CA SER A 161 -7.98 -24.79 -1.54
C SER A 161 -9.38 -24.61 -0.97
N LEU A 162 -10.42 -24.71 -1.80
CA LEU A 162 -11.81 -24.48 -1.41
C LEU A 162 -12.36 -25.59 -0.51
N ASN A 163 -11.84 -26.82 -0.62
CA ASN A 163 -12.40 -28.00 0.05
C ASN A 163 -11.78 -28.30 1.42
N LYS A 164 -10.80 -27.51 1.89
CA LYS A 164 -10.13 -27.74 3.18
C LYS A 164 -9.97 -26.45 3.99
N LYS A 165 -11.07 -25.99 4.59
CA LYS A 165 -11.03 -24.91 5.59
C LYS A 165 -10.62 -25.48 6.95
N ASN A 166 -9.32 -25.43 7.27
CA ASN A 166 -8.72 -26.06 8.45
C ASN A 166 -8.34 -25.07 9.56
N ILE A 167 -8.51 -23.77 9.34
CA ILE A 167 -8.30 -22.72 10.33
C ILE A 167 -9.64 -22.08 10.62
N ASP A 168 -10.07 -22.06 11.88
CA ASP A 168 -11.35 -21.47 12.27
C ASP A 168 -11.31 -19.95 12.11
N VAL A 169 -10.44 -19.28 12.86
CA VAL A 169 -10.24 -17.83 12.77
C VAL A 169 -8.76 -17.53 12.57
N ILE A 170 -8.41 -16.80 11.52
CA ILE A 170 -7.05 -16.31 11.28
C ILE A 170 -6.98 -14.79 11.43
N PHE A 171 -5.94 -14.32 12.12
CA PHE A 171 -5.49 -12.93 12.07
C PHE A 171 -4.04 -12.88 11.56
N LEU A 172 -3.81 -12.37 10.35
CA LEU A 172 -2.45 -12.17 9.84
C LEU A 172 -1.93 -10.77 10.16
N GLY A 173 -1.09 -10.63 11.18
CA GLY A 173 -0.57 -9.33 11.60
C GLY A 173 0.35 -9.41 12.81
N SER A 174 0.83 -8.26 13.25
CA SER A 174 1.73 -8.14 14.40
C SER A 174 0.96 -7.87 15.69
N ARG A 175 1.37 -8.51 16.80
CA ARG A 175 1.00 -8.15 18.20
C ARG A 175 1.98 -7.13 18.82
N GLY A 176 2.63 -6.32 17.99
CA GLY A 176 3.58 -5.31 18.47
C GLY A 176 2.95 -4.36 19.49
N SER A 177 3.77 -3.82 20.40
CA SER A 177 3.34 -2.89 21.46
C SER A 177 2.70 -1.61 20.92
N THR A 178 2.98 -1.26 19.66
CA THR A 178 2.41 -0.11 18.95
C THR A 178 0.99 -0.34 18.43
N HIS A 179 0.36 -1.49 18.72
CA HIS A 179 -0.99 -1.84 18.29
C HIS A 179 -1.92 -2.17 19.47
N PRO A 180 -2.12 -1.25 20.44
CA PRO A 180 -2.86 -1.53 21.66
C PRO A 180 -4.31 -1.93 21.41
N HIS A 181 -5.01 -1.25 20.48
CA HIS A 181 -6.40 -1.56 20.14
C HIS A 181 -6.56 -3.01 19.64
N ARG A 182 -5.73 -3.40 18.67
CA ARG A 182 -5.68 -4.76 18.12
C ARG A 182 -5.37 -5.80 19.19
N ASN A 183 -4.36 -5.56 20.02
CA ASN A 183 -3.98 -6.50 21.08
C ASN A 183 -5.14 -6.71 22.06
N ASN A 184 -5.81 -5.62 22.43
CA ASN A 184 -6.95 -5.63 23.32
C ASN A 184 -8.19 -6.32 22.71
N LEU A 185 -8.34 -6.31 21.39
CA LEU A 185 -9.36 -7.07 20.65
C LEU A 185 -9.05 -8.57 20.65
N LEU A 186 -7.82 -8.94 20.30
CA LEU A 186 -7.39 -10.35 20.24
C LEU A 186 -7.42 -11.02 21.62
N GLU A 187 -6.99 -10.30 22.68
CA GLU A 187 -7.08 -10.78 24.06
C GLU A 187 -8.52 -10.96 24.54
N PHE A 188 -9.45 -10.14 24.06
CA PHE A 188 -10.87 -10.28 24.39
C PHE A 188 -11.47 -11.55 23.77
N LEU A 189 -11.14 -11.83 22.49
CA LEU A 189 -11.58 -13.05 21.82
C LEU A 189 -10.99 -14.30 22.48
N GLU A 190 -9.71 -14.26 22.83
CA GLU A 190 -9.04 -15.34 23.57
C GLU A 190 -9.72 -15.62 24.92
N LYS A 191 -10.02 -14.57 25.71
CA LYS A 191 -10.77 -14.70 26.98
C LYS A 191 -12.21 -15.19 26.79
N SER A 192 -12.77 -15.02 25.61
CA SER A 192 -14.12 -15.50 25.25
C SER A 192 -14.10 -16.90 24.64
N ASN A 193 -12.98 -17.62 24.75
CA ASN A 193 -12.76 -18.97 24.21
C ASN A 193 -12.82 -19.05 22.66
N ILE A 194 -12.57 -17.94 21.96
CA ILE A 194 -12.38 -17.94 20.51
C ILE A 194 -10.90 -18.13 20.20
N ASN A 195 -10.56 -19.27 19.60
CA ASN A 195 -9.18 -19.57 19.21
C ASN A 195 -8.80 -18.84 17.90
N VAL A 196 -8.19 -17.66 18.04
CA VAL A 196 -7.67 -16.90 16.90
C VAL A 196 -6.24 -17.33 16.59
N THR A 197 -6.03 -17.94 15.44
CA THR A 197 -4.68 -18.23 14.94
C THR A 197 -4.02 -16.93 14.48
N ILE A 198 -2.90 -16.57 15.11
CA ILE A 198 -2.16 -15.33 14.79
C ILE A 198 -0.85 -15.69 14.09
N LYS A 199 -0.64 -15.18 12.87
CA LYS A 199 0.56 -15.48 12.08
C LYS A 199 1.05 -14.26 11.29
N ARG A 200 2.28 -14.36 10.79
CA ARG A 200 2.84 -13.48 9.76
C ARG A 200 3.44 -14.38 8.68
N PHE A 201 3.01 -14.18 7.45
CA PHE A 201 3.49 -14.93 6.30
C PHE A 201 3.93 -13.98 5.18
N PRO A 202 4.80 -14.44 4.27
CA PRO A 202 4.96 -13.82 2.96
C PRO A 202 3.62 -13.65 2.23
N TYR A 203 3.60 -12.78 1.24
CA TYR A 203 2.37 -12.42 0.52
C TYR A 203 1.62 -13.63 -0.07
N LYS A 204 2.30 -14.49 -0.84
CA LYS A 204 1.66 -15.65 -1.49
C LYS A 204 1.07 -16.65 -0.49
N GLU A 205 1.78 -16.92 0.60
CA GLU A 205 1.32 -17.78 1.70
C GLU A 205 0.14 -17.18 2.46
N SER A 206 0.12 -15.85 2.60
CA SER A 206 -1.01 -15.13 3.19
C SER A 206 -2.29 -15.33 2.38
N LEU A 207 -2.21 -15.21 1.04
CA LEU A 207 -3.36 -15.43 0.15
C LEU A 207 -3.91 -16.85 0.24
N GLN A 208 -3.03 -17.86 0.26
CA GLN A 208 -3.43 -19.25 0.44
C GLN A 208 -4.11 -19.45 1.81
N THR A 209 -3.59 -18.81 2.86
CA THR A 209 -4.13 -18.90 4.22
C THR A 209 -5.54 -18.29 4.29
N TYR A 210 -5.81 -17.17 3.61
CA TYR A 210 -7.15 -16.60 3.55
C TYR A 210 -8.16 -17.57 2.92
N ALA A 211 -7.78 -18.24 1.83
CA ALA A 211 -8.64 -19.20 1.15
C ALA A 211 -8.96 -20.45 2.00
N THR A 212 -8.03 -20.88 2.86
CA THR A 212 -8.17 -22.07 3.72
C THR A 212 -8.67 -21.77 5.14
N SER A 213 -9.05 -20.52 5.42
CA SER A 213 -9.63 -20.12 6.71
C SER A 213 -11.16 -20.02 6.63
N LYS A 214 -11.85 -20.38 7.72
CA LYS A 214 -13.30 -20.17 7.85
C LYS A 214 -13.59 -18.69 8.01
N ILE A 215 -12.85 -17.99 8.89
CA ILE A 215 -12.96 -16.56 9.13
C ILE A 215 -11.58 -15.92 9.05
N VAL A 216 -11.46 -14.85 8.28
CA VAL A 216 -10.30 -13.96 8.30
C VAL A 216 -10.69 -12.70 9.05
N LEU A 217 -10.07 -12.50 10.21
CA LEU A 217 -10.23 -11.30 11.01
C LEU A 217 -9.26 -10.21 10.51
N ASN A 218 -9.81 -9.03 10.22
CA ASN A 218 -9.06 -7.80 10.02
C ASN A 218 -9.40 -6.77 11.11
N CYS A 219 -8.39 -5.99 11.47
CA CYS A 219 -8.50 -4.86 12.38
C CYS A 219 -7.64 -3.75 11.79
N SER A 220 -8.30 -2.69 11.34
CA SER A 220 -7.65 -1.51 10.80
C SER A 220 -6.71 -0.88 11.83
N LEU A 221 -5.74 -0.13 11.32
CA LEU A 221 -4.88 0.73 12.09
C LEU A 221 -5.36 2.16 11.88
N ASN A 222 -5.93 2.76 12.92
CA ASN A 222 -6.44 4.13 12.88
C ASN A 222 -7.45 4.39 11.74
N GLY A 223 -8.33 3.41 11.48
CA GLY A 223 -9.41 3.55 10.51
C GLY A 223 -8.97 3.45 9.06
N ASP A 224 -7.82 2.83 8.78
CA ASP A 224 -7.31 2.68 7.42
C ASP A 224 -8.09 1.63 6.61
N PHE A 225 -8.48 1.98 5.38
CA PHE A 225 -9.06 1.02 4.44
C PHE A 225 -7.94 0.20 3.81
N ASN A 226 -7.45 -0.76 4.60
CA ASN A 226 -6.16 -1.39 4.38
C ASN A 226 -6.17 -2.48 3.29
N ARG A 227 -4.97 -2.92 2.91
CA ARG A 227 -4.76 -3.92 1.86
C ARG A 227 -5.44 -5.26 2.14
N ARG A 228 -5.59 -5.63 3.42
CA ARG A 228 -6.12 -6.94 3.82
C ARG A 228 -7.51 -7.17 3.28
N VAL A 229 -8.35 -6.13 3.26
CA VAL A 229 -9.72 -6.23 2.75
C VAL A 229 -9.70 -6.74 1.31
N PHE A 230 -8.87 -6.15 0.45
CA PHE A 230 -8.76 -6.56 -0.95
C PHE A 230 -8.11 -7.94 -1.11
N GLU A 231 -7.03 -8.23 -0.38
CA GLU A 231 -6.34 -9.51 -0.48
C GLU A 231 -7.22 -10.69 -0.07
N THR A 232 -7.95 -10.54 1.03
CA THR A 232 -8.82 -11.60 1.56
C THR A 232 -9.97 -11.87 0.60
N LEU A 233 -10.65 -10.83 0.12
CA LEU A 233 -11.77 -10.98 -0.80
C LEU A 233 -11.31 -11.51 -2.16
N MET A 234 -10.19 -11.04 -2.69
CA MET A 234 -9.58 -11.58 -3.92
C MET A 234 -9.23 -13.07 -3.77
N ALA A 235 -8.76 -13.50 -2.60
CA ALA A 235 -8.45 -14.89 -2.33
C ALA A 235 -9.67 -15.78 -2.05
N GLY A 236 -10.90 -15.22 -2.06
CA GLY A 236 -12.12 -15.95 -1.73
C GLY A 236 -12.29 -16.26 -0.24
N GLY A 237 -11.57 -15.55 0.64
CA GLY A 237 -11.71 -15.66 2.08
C GLY A 237 -12.94 -14.94 2.60
N PHE A 238 -13.56 -15.47 3.65
CA PHE A 238 -14.65 -14.79 4.36
C PHE A 238 -14.04 -13.79 5.35
N LEU A 239 -14.34 -12.51 5.15
CA LEU A 239 -13.72 -11.40 5.88
C LEU A 239 -14.68 -10.84 6.94
N ILE A 240 -14.19 -10.74 8.17
CA ILE A 240 -14.76 -9.88 9.22
C ILE A 240 -13.78 -8.72 9.47
N THR A 241 -14.22 -7.48 9.36
CA THR A 241 -13.38 -6.29 9.58
C THR A 241 -14.12 -5.22 10.39
N ASP A 242 -13.39 -4.31 11.03
CA ASP A 242 -14.02 -3.21 11.75
C ASP A 242 -14.81 -2.30 10.80
N ARG A 243 -15.92 -1.77 11.30
CA ARG A 243 -16.76 -0.81 10.59
C ARG A 243 -16.04 0.53 10.51
N LEU A 244 -15.57 0.86 9.31
CA LEU A 244 -14.90 2.13 9.04
C LEU A 244 -15.91 3.26 8.81
N ALA A 245 -15.47 4.50 9.06
CA ALA A 245 -16.24 5.69 8.72
C ALA A 245 -16.57 5.73 7.20
N PRO A 246 -17.72 6.28 6.78
CA PRO A 246 -18.10 6.35 5.37
C PRO A 246 -17.02 6.97 4.47
N GLU A 247 -16.29 7.95 5.01
CA GLU A 247 -15.25 8.69 4.31
C GLU A 247 -14.03 7.84 3.95
N SER A 248 -13.82 6.71 4.65
CA SER A 248 -12.78 5.71 4.33
C SER A 248 -12.93 5.13 2.92
N GLY A 249 -14.15 5.13 2.39
CA GLY A 249 -14.49 4.57 1.10
C GLY A 249 -14.77 3.07 1.12
N LEU A 250 -14.64 2.36 2.25
CA LEU A 250 -15.04 0.97 2.37
C LEU A 250 -16.49 0.72 1.92
N PRO A 251 -17.51 1.45 2.42
CA PRO A 251 -18.91 1.22 2.02
C PRO A 251 -19.23 1.68 0.60
N LEU A 252 -18.31 2.37 -0.09
CA LEU A 252 -18.48 2.73 -1.50
C LEU A 252 -18.14 1.56 -2.44
N ILE A 253 -17.41 0.56 -1.94
CA ILE A 253 -16.88 -0.56 -2.75
C ILE A 253 -17.47 -1.89 -2.29
N PHE A 254 -17.59 -2.07 -0.98
CA PHE A 254 -18.04 -3.32 -0.39
C PHE A 254 -19.30 -3.11 0.44
N LYS A 255 -20.14 -4.15 0.46
CA LYS A 255 -21.43 -4.15 1.13
C LYS A 255 -21.41 -5.21 2.23
N GLU A 256 -21.77 -4.79 3.44
CA GLU A 256 -21.91 -5.69 4.58
C GLU A 256 -23.00 -6.73 4.33
N GLY A 257 -22.79 -7.97 4.79
CA GLY A 257 -23.71 -9.10 4.62
C GLY A 257 -23.70 -9.71 3.22
N GLU A 258 -22.95 -9.13 2.28
CA GLU A 258 -22.81 -9.63 0.90
C GLU A 258 -21.35 -9.91 0.56
N HIS A 259 -20.48 -8.91 0.70
CA HIS A 259 -19.05 -9.05 0.39
C HIS A 259 -18.21 -9.36 1.63
N LEU A 260 -18.57 -8.81 2.77
CA LEU A 260 -17.84 -8.91 4.03
C LEU A 260 -18.80 -8.73 5.21
N GLU A 261 -18.33 -9.03 6.41
CA GLU A 261 -19.00 -8.70 7.65
C GLU A 261 -18.26 -7.58 8.39
N LEU A 262 -19.02 -6.68 9.02
CA LEU A 262 -18.47 -5.55 9.77
C LEU A 262 -18.76 -5.69 11.26
N TYR A 263 -17.87 -5.17 12.11
CA TYR A 263 -18.13 -5.03 13.55
C TYR A 263 -17.80 -3.62 14.05
N SER A 264 -18.57 -3.13 15.00
CA SER A 264 -18.43 -1.80 15.62
C SER A 264 -17.99 -1.90 17.08
N SER A 265 -18.06 -3.10 17.67
CA SER A 265 -17.67 -3.37 19.04
C SER A 265 -17.09 -4.78 19.20
N LYS A 266 -16.46 -5.02 20.35
CA LYS A 266 -15.96 -6.36 20.72
C LYS A 266 -17.08 -7.39 20.84
N GLN A 267 -18.22 -6.98 21.40
CA GLN A 267 -19.41 -7.83 21.57
C GLN A 267 -20.00 -8.21 20.21
N GLU A 268 -20.20 -7.25 19.33
CA GLU A 268 -20.68 -7.51 17.96
C GLU A 268 -19.72 -8.43 17.20
N LEU A 269 -18.40 -8.27 17.40
CA LEU A 269 -17.41 -9.18 16.83
C LEU A 269 -17.51 -10.60 17.39
N LEU A 270 -17.85 -10.77 18.66
CA LEU A 270 -18.00 -12.10 19.28
C LEU A 270 -19.28 -12.82 18.82
N GLU A 271 -20.34 -12.07 18.56
CA GLU A 271 -21.63 -12.59 18.10
C GLU A 271 -21.57 -13.10 16.64
N LYS A 272 -20.66 -12.53 15.83
CA LYS A 272 -20.41 -12.89 14.43
C LYS A 272 -19.42 -14.05 14.29
#